data_AF-A0AA43HG53-F1
#
_entry.id   AF-A0AA43HG53-F1
#
_cell.length_a   1.000
_cell.length_b   1.000
_cell.length_c   1.000
_cell.angle_alpha   90.00
_cell.angle_beta   90.00
_cell.angle_gamma   90.00
#
_symmetry.space_group_name_H-M   'P 1'
#
loop_
_entity.id
_entity.type
_entity.pdbx_description
1 polymer ?
#
loop_
_entity_poly.entity_id
_entity_poly.type
_entity_poly.pdbx_seq_one_letter_code
_entity_poly.pdbx_strand_id
1 'polypeptide(L)'
;MKIEHIAFWVDDIEKMREFYLYYFNLSCGDKYVNPTKNYTSYFLTINEGGSRIELMNRPDTIASEPRTSGDGYYESAVLDPEGNYIELLG
;
A
#
# COMPACT_ATOMS: atom_id res chain seq x y z
N MET A 1 -9.22 -7.85 23.01
CA MET A 1 -8.11 -7.58 22.07
C MET A 1 -8.67 -7.64 20.66
N LYS A 2 -8.44 -6.62 19.82
CA LYS A 2 -8.96 -6.52 18.44
C LYS A 2 -7.86 -5.97 17.54
N ILE A 3 -7.74 -6.48 16.32
CA ILE A 3 -6.89 -5.87 15.28
C ILE A 3 -7.60 -4.60 14.80
N GLU A 4 -6.98 -3.44 15.02
CA GLU A 4 -7.56 -2.14 14.70
C GLU A 4 -7.54 -1.90 13.17
N HIS A 5 -6.37 -2.04 12.56
CA HIS A 5 -6.19 -1.97 11.11
C HIS A 5 -5.06 -2.88 10.61
N ILE A 6 -5.03 -3.07 9.30
CA ILE A 6 -3.93 -3.66 8.53
C ILE A 6 -3.47 -2.60 7.53
N ALA A 7 -2.16 -2.43 7.33
CA ALA A 7 -1.61 -1.40 6.46
C ALA A 7 -0.87 -2.00 5.26
N PHE A 8 -1.01 -1.36 4.09
CA PHE A 8 -0.33 -1.72 2.85
C PHE A 8 0.42 -0.52 2.29
N TRP A 9 1.67 -0.72 1.88
CA TRP A 9 2.37 0.22 1.00
C TRP A 9 1.88 0.02 -0.43
N VAL A 10 1.53 1.11 -1.11
CA VAL A 10 1.01 1.10 -2.47
C VAL A 10 1.69 2.18 -3.31
N ASP A 11 1.88 1.91 -4.61
CA ASP A 11 2.46 2.85 -5.56
C ASP A 11 1.46 3.95 -5.94
N ASP A 12 0.40 3.57 -6.64
CA ASP A 12 -0.70 4.47 -6.98
C ASP A 12 -1.81 4.35 -5.92
N ILE A 13 -1.76 5.27 -4.95
CA ILE A 13 -2.70 5.29 -3.84
C ILE A 13 -4.14 5.59 -4.28
N GLU A 14 -4.34 6.35 -5.36
CA GLU A 14 -5.68 6.66 -5.85
C GLU A 14 -6.30 5.45 -6.54
N LYS A 15 -5.52 4.76 -7.38
CA LYS A 15 -5.97 3.53 -8.04
C LYS A 15 -6.31 2.43 -7.03
N MET A 16 -5.49 2.27 -5.99
CA MET A 16 -5.77 1.29 -4.93
C MET A 16 -6.98 1.66 -4.09
N ARG A 17 -7.17 2.95 -3.78
CA ARG A 17 -8.39 3.44 -3.14
C ARG A 17 -9.62 3.07 -3.98
N GLU A 18 -9.63 3.41 -5.26
CA GLU A 18 -10.76 3.12 -6.16
C GLU A 18 -11.06 1.62 -6.26
N PHE A 19 -10.02 0.78 -6.38
CA PHE A 19 -10.17 -0.68 -6.41
C PHE A 19 -10.93 -1.20 -5.18
N TYR A 20 -10.49 -0.82 -3.98
CA TYR A 20 -11.12 -1.30 -2.75
C TYR A 20 -12.55 -0.75 -2.57
N LEU A 21 -12.79 0.51 -2.92
CA LEU A 21 -14.13 1.08 -2.85
C LEU A 21 -15.09 0.40 -3.84
N TYR A 22 -14.65 0.12 -5.07
CA TYR A 22 -15.49 -0.47 -6.10
C TYR A 22 -15.78 -1.96 -5.85
N TYR A 23 -14.75 -2.78 -5.68
CA TYR A 23 -14.91 -4.24 -5.65
C TYR A 23 -15.37 -4.77 -4.30
N PHE A 24 -15.07 -4.05 -3.21
CA PHE A 24 -15.38 -4.49 -1.85
C PHE A 24 -16.39 -3.58 -1.15
N ASN A 25 -16.88 -2.53 -1.82
CA ASN A 25 -17.87 -1.60 -1.30
C ASN A 25 -17.48 -1.02 0.06
N LEU A 26 -16.18 -0.74 0.26
CA LEU A 26 -15.68 -0.09 1.48
C LEU A 26 -16.04 1.39 1.49
N SER A 27 -15.91 2.05 2.64
CA SER A 27 -15.92 3.51 2.74
C SER A 27 -14.51 4.06 2.96
N CYS A 28 -14.25 5.28 2.51
CA CYS A 28 -12.94 5.94 2.63
C CYS A 28 -13.06 7.20 3.50
N GLY A 29 -12.11 7.41 4.40
CA GLY A 29 -11.91 8.70 5.06
C GLY A 29 -11.16 9.71 4.18
N ASP A 30 -10.91 10.90 4.73
CA ASP A 30 -10.13 11.94 4.05
C ASP A 30 -8.68 11.51 3.82
N LYS A 31 -8.06 12.04 2.75
CA LYS A 31 -6.64 11.81 2.47
C LYS A 31 -5.80 12.49 3.54
N TYR A 32 -4.89 11.74 4.15
CA TYR A 32 -3.82 12.31 4.97
C TYR A 32 -2.60 12.59 4.08
N VAL A 33 -1.97 13.76 4.27
CA VAL A 33 -0.78 14.18 3.53
C VAL A 33 0.25 14.73 4.50
N ASN A 34 1.48 14.22 4.43
CA ASN A 34 2.64 14.74 5.13
C ASN A 34 3.71 15.16 4.10
N PRO A 35 3.77 16.44 3.71
CA PRO A 35 4.70 16.91 2.69
C PRO A 35 6.17 16.71 3.06
N THR A 36 6.53 16.91 4.34
CA THR A 36 7.92 16.78 4.82
C THR A 36 8.47 15.36 4.64
N LYS A 37 7.60 14.35 4.76
CA LYS A 37 7.97 12.93 4.61
C LYS A 37 7.63 12.36 3.23
N ASN A 38 7.14 13.20 2.30
CA ASN A 38 6.58 12.78 1.02
C ASN A 38 5.59 11.61 1.14
N TYR A 39 4.76 11.63 2.19
CA TYR A 39 3.89 10.52 2.58
C TYR A 39 2.42 10.90 2.41
N THR A 40 1.61 9.96 1.93
CA THR A 40 0.16 10.06 1.90
C THR A 40 -0.49 8.77 2.40
N SER A 41 -1.66 8.87 3.01
CA SER A 41 -2.44 7.68 3.36
C SER A 41 -3.95 7.88 3.30
N TYR A 42 -4.66 6.76 3.19
CA TYR A 42 -6.11 6.65 3.36
C TYR A 42 -6.46 5.55 4.35
N PHE A 43 -7.47 5.78 5.17
CA PHE A 43 -8.13 4.72 5.92
C PHE A 43 -9.42 4.30 5.21
N LEU A 44 -9.49 3.01 4.85
CA LEU A 44 -10.68 2.37 4.32
C LEU A 44 -11.37 1.56 5.43
N THR A 45 -12.69 1.67 5.51
CA THR A 45 -13.50 1.00 6.54
C THR A 45 -14.33 -0.09 5.90
N ILE A 46 -14.17 -1.33 6.38
CA ILE A 46 -14.89 -2.51 5.86
C ILE A 46 -16.34 -2.52 6.28
N ASN A 47 -16.60 -2.22 7.54
CA ASN A 47 -17.91 -2.09 8.13
C ASN A 47 -17.82 -1.13 9.32
N GLU A 48 -18.93 -0.50 9.68
CA GLU A 48 -18.97 0.42 10.82
C GLU A 48 -18.52 -0.30 12.10
N GLY A 49 -17.53 0.28 12.80
CA GLY A 49 -16.91 -0.35 13.97
C GLY A 49 -16.01 -1.57 13.68
N GLY A 50 -15.79 -1.91 12.40
CA GLY A 50 -14.93 -2.98 11.91
C GLY A 50 -13.43 -2.68 11.99
N SER A 51 -12.63 -3.60 11.46
CA SER A 51 -11.20 -3.34 11.21
C SER A 51 -11.03 -2.52 9.93
N ARG A 52 -9.98 -1.71 9.88
CA ARG A 52 -9.71 -0.80 8.76
C ARG A 52 -8.52 -1.28 7.92
N ILE A 53 -8.45 -0.80 6.69
CA ILE A 53 -7.27 -0.93 5.83
C ILE A 53 -6.62 0.45 5.74
N GLU A 54 -5.35 0.57 6.06
CA GLU A 54 -4.57 1.78 5.75
C GLU A 54 -3.82 1.56 4.43
N LEU A 55 -4.12 2.39 3.42
CA LEU A 55 -3.29 2.50 2.23
C LEU A 55 -2.26 3.58 2.49
N MET A 56 -0.98 3.23 2.38
CA MET A 56 0.15 4.12 2.61
C MET A 56 0.92 4.27 1.31
N ASN A 57 1.29 5.50 0.96
CA ASN A 57 2.12 5.76 -0.19
C ASN A 57 3.22 6.75 0.15
N ARG A 58 4.42 6.41 -0.28
CA ARG A 58 5.60 7.27 -0.26
C ARG A 58 6.38 6.91 -1.53
N PRO A 59 6.42 7.80 -2.54
CA PRO A 59 6.95 7.48 -3.88
C PRO A 59 8.40 6.97 -3.94
N ASP A 60 9.17 7.10 -2.86
CA ASP A 60 10.56 6.69 -2.75
C ASP A 60 10.75 5.32 -2.08
N THR A 61 9.67 4.58 -1.79
CA THR A 61 9.72 3.32 -1.02
C THR A 61 9.66 2.07 -1.90
N ILE A 62 9.31 2.20 -3.19
CA ILE A 62 9.30 1.09 -4.15
C ILE A 62 10.60 1.12 -4.97
N ALA A 63 11.42 0.07 -4.80
CA ALA A 63 12.72 -0.05 -5.46
C ALA A 63 12.59 -0.63 -6.87
N SER A 64 11.65 -1.55 -7.07
CA SER A 64 11.32 -2.13 -8.37
C SER A 64 9.87 -2.61 -8.41
N GLU A 65 9.14 -2.12 -9.41
CA GLU A 65 7.80 -2.62 -9.75
C GLU A 65 7.80 -4.12 -10.09
N PRO A 66 6.63 -4.79 -9.97
CA PRO A 66 6.45 -6.17 -10.42
C PRO A 66 6.81 -6.35 -11.91
N ARG A 67 7.72 -7.27 -12.21
CA ARG A 67 8.21 -7.56 -13.57
C ARG A 67 8.60 -9.02 -13.72
N THR A 68 8.73 -9.47 -14.96
CA THR A 68 9.45 -10.72 -15.25
C THR A 68 10.94 -10.41 -15.39
N SER A 69 11.75 -11.07 -14.58
CA SER A 69 13.21 -10.91 -14.56
C SER A 69 13.87 -11.57 -15.78
N GLY A 70 15.15 -11.26 -16.00
CA GLY A 70 15.93 -11.85 -17.10
C GLY A 70 16.17 -13.36 -16.96
N ASP A 71 16.01 -13.90 -15.76
CA ASP A 71 16.09 -15.32 -15.43
C ASP A 71 14.70 -16.00 -15.27
N GLY A 72 13.63 -15.27 -15.53
CA GLY A 72 12.29 -15.84 -15.76
C GLY A 72 11.36 -15.90 -14.55
N TYR A 73 11.72 -15.29 -13.43
CA TYR A 73 10.86 -15.16 -12.25
C TYR A 73 9.92 -13.96 -12.37
N TYR A 74 8.74 -14.05 -11.77
CA TYR A 74 7.93 -12.85 -11.54
C TYR A 74 8.35 -12.24 -10.21
N GLU A 75 8.97 -11.07 -10.26
CA GLU A 75 9.62 -10.44 -9.10
C GLU A 75 9.11 -9.01 -8.87
N SER A 76 9.16 -8.55 -7.61
CA SER A 76 9.07 -7.13 -7.24
C SER A 76 10.04 -6.85 -6.10
N ALA A 77 10.54 -5.61 -5.98
CA ALA A 77 11.44 -5.22 -4.91
C ALA A 77 10.95 -4.00 -4.14
N VAL A 78 10.98 -4.11 -2.81
CA VAL A 78 10.74 -2.99 -1.89
C VAL A 78 12.00 -2.69 -1.10
N LEU A 79 12.13 -1.44 -0.66
CA LEU A 79 13.19 -1.06 0.26
C LEU A 79 12.69 -1.22 1.70
N ASP A 80 13.53 -1.82 2.54
CA ASP A 80 13.32 -1.72 3.98
C ASP A 80 13.70 -0.31 4.49
N PRO A 81 13.44 0.00 5.78
CA PRO A 81 13.76 1.31 6.35
C PRO A 81 15.27 1.67 6.36
N GLU A 82 16.17 0.71 6.16
CA GLU A 82 17.62 0.92 6.07
C GLU A 82 18.12 0.99 4.62
N GLY A 83 17.23 0.82 3.64
CA GLY A 83 17.57 0.86 2.22
C GLY A 83 18.05 -0.47 1.64
N ASN A 84 17.80 -1.59 2.34
CA ASN A 84 18.09 -2.92 1.81
C ASN A 84 17.01 -3.35 0.81
N TYR A 85 17.40 -4.05 -0.26
CA TYR A 85 16.48 -4.64 -1.23
C TYR A 85 15.85 -5.91 -0.67
N ILE A 86 14.53 -5.99 -0.67
CA ILE A 86 13.78 -7.21 -0.41
C ILE A 86 13.07 -7.61 -1.71
N GLU A 87 13.57 -8.66 -2.35
CA GLU A 87 13.00 -9.25 -3.57
C GLU A 87 12.00 -10.36 -3.20
N LEU A 88 10.80 -10.28 -3.76
CA LEU A 88 9.78 -11.32 -3.65
C LEU A 88 9.72 -12.07 -4.98
N LEU A 89 10.07 -13.36 -4.98
CA LEU A 89 10.10 -14.22 -6.16
C LEU A 89 8.87 -15.14 -6.19
N GLY A 90 8.20 -15.20 -7.34
CA GLY A 90 7.08 -16.09 -7.65
C GLY A 90 7.29 -16.90 -8.92
#